data_AF-A0A327J8D4-F1
#
_entry.id   AF-A0A327J8D4-F1
#
_cell.length_a   1.000
_cell.length_b   1.000
_cell.length_c   1.000
_cell.angle_alpha   90.00
_cell.angle_beta   90.00
_cell.angle_gamma   90.00
#
_symmetry.space_group_name_H-M   'P 1'
#
loop_
_entity.id
_entity.type
_entity.pdbx_description
1 polymer ?
#
loop_
_entity_poly.entity_id
_entity_poly.type
_entity_poly.pdbx_seq_one_letter_code
_entity_poly.pdbx_strand_id
1 'polypeptide(L)'
;MGMAASQARFLNLTARKTNIEYQGQQINQQRTVLSNESANLYNQMLVLSVPTPPNTNDYTKVEYTFTVPGSNEEATISQVTKVKGTDNKYTVAYSYVTTEDAFNVCPTTNQVSVASNKVNFTDDRYTSTKTYQTYQITTSSGKTVSLYKYENDATNKIHEDAYKSTDICNGSGEMYIANVGTDEKPIYQYFKGTELEKARAATAASDKKCSYYTAGTREVPKSEYYTPCIVTRDKQNRLTGFTYTPTTGNTQDFAVTTKTVTDDEAYNDAMNEYTYQNYLYEQEMNNINAKTSIIQAQDKELELKLKQLDTEHNAVQTEMESVQSVVKKNSEDSFKTFA
;
A
#
# COMPACT_ATOMS: atom_id res chain seq x y z
N MET A 1 73.16 -51.49 22.47
CA MET A 1 71.93 -50.93 23.08
C MET A 1 71.12 -52.11 23.62
N GLY A 2 70.71 -52.08 24.89
CA GLY A 2 69.97 -53.20 25.49
C GLY A 2 68.61 -53.42 24.82
N MET A 3 68.19 -54.68 24.69
CA MET A 3 66.91 -55.11 24.11
C MET A 3 65.70 -54.30 24.61
N ALA A 4 65.68 -53.94 25.89
CA ALA A 4 64.63 -53.13 26.50
C ALA A 4 64.51 -51.72 25.90
N ALA A 5 65.63 -51.08 25.56
CA ALA A 5 65.65 -49.73 25.01
C ALA A 5 65.12 -49.69 23.56
N SER A 6 65.47 -50.70 22.74
CA SER A 6 64.98 -50.80 21.37
C SER A 6 63.49 -51.15 21.30
N GLN A 7 63.00 -51.99 22.24
CA GLN A 7 61.57 -52.28 22.37
C GLN A 7 60.76 -51.07 22.85
N ALA A 8 61.28 -50.31 23.84
CA ALA A 8 60.63 -49.08 24.30
C ALA A 8 60.55 -48.01 23.21
N ARG A 9 61.59 -47.85 22.38
CA ARG A 9 61.56 -46.94 21.23
C ARG A 9 60.55 -47.39 20.16
N PHE A 10 60.49 -48.69 19.86
CA PHE A 10 59.53 -49.25 18.91
C PHE A 10 58.08 -49.01 19.36
N LEU A 11 57.78 -49.21 20.64
CA LEU A 11 56.47 -48.91 21.23
C LEU A 11 56.11 -47.42 21.12
N ASN A 12 57.07 -46.52 21.37
CA ASN A 12 56.86 -45.07 21.24
C ASN A 12 56.56 -44.67 19.78
N LEU A 13 57.34 -45.17 18.82
CA LEU A 13 57.10 -44.94 17.38
C LEU A 13 55.75 -45.50 16.93
N THR A 14 55.33 -46.66 17.47
CA THR A 14 54.02 -47.26 17.20
C THR A 14 52.88 -46.37 17.70
N ALA A 15 53.01 -45.84 18.93
CA ALA A 15 52.05 -44.89 19.48
C ALA A 15 51.98 -43.60 18.65
N ARG A 16 53.12 -43.09 18.20
CA ARG A 16 53.18 -41.89 17.34
C ARG A 16 52.55 -42.13 15.97
N LYS A 17 52.82 -43.26 15.33
CA LYS A 17 52.19 -43.66 14.06
C LYS A 17 50.67 -43.74 14.19
N THR A 18 50.18 -44.39 15.23
CA THR A 18 48.74 -44.52 15.52
C THR A 18 48.08 -43.14 15.70
N ASN A 19 48.77 -42.20 16.37
CA ASN A 19 48.29 -40.83 16.53
C ASN A 19 48.22 -40.07 15.19
N ILE A 20 49.24 -40.19 14.33
CA ILE A 20 49.25 -39.58 12.99
C ILE A 20 48.10 -40.12 12.13
N GLU A 21 47.89 -41.44 12.14
CA GLU A 21 46.77 -42.07 11.41
C GLU A 21 45.42 -41.59 11.93
N TYR A 22 45.26 -41.48 13.25
CA TYR A 22 44.05 -40.94 13.86
C TYR A 22 43.80 -39.46 13.48
N GLN A 23 44.84 -38.63 13.45
CA GLN A 23 44.73 -37.24 12.99
C GLN A 23 44.36 -37.15 11.51
N GLY A 24 44.96 -38.00 10.66
CA GLY A 24 44.61 -38.08 9.23
C GLY A 24 43.15 -38.48 9.01
N GLN A 25 42.62 -39.41 9.80
CA GLN A 25 41.20 -39.77 9.75
C GLN A 25 40.29 -38.61 10.14
N GLN A 26 40.62 -37.87 11.21
CA GLN A 26 39.83 -36.70 11.61
C GLN A 26 39.82 -35.62 10.53
N ILE A 27 40.96 -35.34 9.89
CA ILE A 27 41.02 -34.37 8.80
C ILE A 27 40.16 -34.81 7.62
N ASN A 28 40.20 -36.08 7.24
CA ASN A 28 39.35 -36.60 6.16
C ASN A 28 37.85 -36.52 6.50
N GLN A 29 37.48 -36.73 7.77
CA GLN A 29 36.11 -36.49 8.23
C GLN A 29 35.72 -35.01 8.10
N GLN A 30 36.59 -34.09 8.55
CA GLN A 30 36.36 -32.64 8.43
C GLN A 30 36.19 -32.21 6.97
N ARG A 31 37.04 -32.70 6.06
CA ARG A 31 36.91 -32.43 4.62
C ARG A 31 35.60 -32.97 4.03
N THR A 32 35.14 -34.13 4.49
CA THR A 32 33.83 -34.68 4.08
C THR A 32 32.69 -33.78 4.55
N VAL A 33 32.75 -33.25 5.77
CA VAL A 33 31.77 -32.28 6.28
C VAL A 33 31.78 -30.99 5.45
N LEU A 34 32.96 -30.42 5.19
CA LEU A 34 33.09 -29.22 4.34
C LEU A 34 32.56 -29.45 2.92
N SER A 35 32.76 -30.64 2.36
CA SER A 35 32.22 -31.01 1.05
C SER A 35 30.68 -31.02 1.04
N ASN A 36 30.06 -31.56 2.11
CA ASN A 36 28.60 -31.50 2.26
C ASN A 36 28.09 -30.06 2.44
N GLU A 37 28.79 -29.22 3.20
CA GLU A 37 28.46 -27.80 3.35
C GLU A 37 28.56 -27.05 2.01
N SER A 38 29.60 -27.31 1.23
CA SER A 38 29.76 -26.75 -0.12
C SER A 38 28.60 -27.15 -1.05
N ALA A 39 28.18 -28.42 -1.01
CA ALA A 39 27.04 -28.89 -1.79
C ALA A 39 25.73 -28.21 -1.36
N ASN A 40 25.53 -27.99 -0.06
CA ASN A 40 24.37 -27.26 0.45
C ASN A 40 24.35 -25.80 0.01
N LEU A 41 25.49 -25.09 0.06
CA LEU A 41 25.59 -23.72 -0.45
C LEU A 41 25.33 -23.64 -1.95
N TYR A 42 25.80 -24.61 -2.72
CA TYR A 42 25.53 -24.70 -4.15
C TYR A 42 24.04 -24.90 -4.44
N ASN A 43 23.36 -25.76 -3.68
CA ASN A 43 21.91 -25.93 -3.79
C ASN A 43 21.14 -24.65 -3.42
N GLN A 44 21.58 -23.92 -2.38
CA GLN A 44 20.97 -22.63 -2.04
C GLN A 44 21.12 -21.62 -3.19
N MET A 45 22.29 -21.56 -3.82
CA MET A 45 22.53 -20.70 -4.98
C MET A 45 21.64 -21.04 -6.19
N LEU A 46 21.31 -22.33 -6.39
CA LEU A 46 20.42 -22.75 -7.48
C LEU A 46 18.94 -22.43 -7.23
N VAL A 47 18.53 -22.40 -5.96
CA VAL A 47 17.13 -22.09 -5.57
C VAL A 47 16.89 -20.58 -5.54
N LEU A 48 17.93 -19.77 -5.37
CA LEU A 48 17.85 -18.31 -5.45
C LEU A 48 17.45 -17.85 -6.86
N SER A 49 16.23 -17.32 -6.98
CA SER A 49 15.73 -16.73 -8.22
C SER A 49 15.95 -15.22 -8.23
N VAL A 50 16.40 -14.68 -9.37
CA VAL A 50 16.50 -13.24 -9.57
C VAL A 50 15.08 -12.64 -9.61
N PRO A 51 14.79 -11.63 -8.78
CA PRO A 51 13.50 -10.93 -8.84
C PRO A 51 13.27 -10.30 -10.22
N THR A 52 12.03 -10.35 -10.71
CA THR A 52 11.65 -9.74 -11.99
C THR A 52 11.03 -8.36 -11.77
N PRO A 53 11.43 -7.33 -12.54
CA PRO A 53 10.88 -5.99 -12.37
C PRO A 53 9.40 -5.94 -12.80
N PRO A 54 8.55 -5.17 -12.10
CA PRO A 54 7.14 -4.99 -12.49
C PRO A 54 7.04 -4.25 -13.83
N ASN A 55 6.10 -4.67 -14.69
CA ASN A 55 5.85 -4.02 -15.98
C ASN A 55 4.81 -2.91 -15.81
N THR A 56 5.11 -1.71 -16.29
CA THR A 56 4.19 -0.57 -16.25
C THR A 56 2.85 -0.88 -16.93
N ASN A 57 2.85 -1.69 -17.99
CA ASN A 57 1.64 -2.03 -18.74
C ASN A 57 0.62 -2.81 -17.91
N ASP A 58 1.06 -3.61 -16.93
CA ASP A 58 0.16 -4.39 -16.06
C ASP A 58 -0.67 -3.48 -15.13
N TYR A 59 -0.21 -2.24 -14.94
CA TYR A 59 -0.87 -1.21 -14.14
C TYR A 59 -1.57 -0.16 -15.01
N THR A 60 -1.71 -0.40 -16.32
CA THR A 60 -2.46 0.49 -17.20
C THR A 60 -3.86 -0.04 -17.48
N LYS A 61 -4.87 0.83 -17.33
CA LYS A 61 -6.25 0.55 -17.75
C LYS A 61 -6.67 1.49 -18.87
N VAL A 62 -7.42 0.94 -19.82
CA VAL A 62 -8.04 1.71 -20.89
C VAL A 62 -9.42 2.15 -20.43
N GLU A 63 -9.60 3.46 -20.27
CA GLU A 63 -10.88 4.09 -19.97
C GLU A 63 -11.44 4.78 -21.22
N TYR A 64 -12.76 4.77 -21.34
CA TYR A 64 -13.47 5.44 -22.42
C TYR A 64 -14.23 6.62 -21.83
N THR A 65 -13.94 7.84 -22.29
CA THR A 65 -14.58 9.06 -21.78
C THR A 65 -15.31 9.82 -22.88
N PHE A 66 -16.35 10.58 -22.53
CA PHE A 66 -17.05 11.49 -23.44
C PHE A 66 -17.61 12.68 -22.66
N THR A 67 -17.93 13.78 -23.35
CA THR A 67 -18.55 14.96 -22.72
C THR A 67 -20.06 14.79 -22.64
N VAL A 68 -20.63 14.99 -21.45
CA VAL A 68 -22.09 14.89 -21.22
C VAL A 68 -22.81 16.04 -21.94
N PRO A 69 -23.95 15.79 -22.63
CA PRO A 69 -24.64 16.85 -23.35
C PRO A 69 -25.31 17.82 -22.37
N GLY A 70 -25.04 19.11 -22.52
CA GLY A 70 -25.62 20.17 -21.66
C GLY A 70 -24.82 20.47 -20.39
N SER A 71 -23.72 19.76 -20.13
CA SER A 71 -22.70 20.13 -19.15
C SER A 71 -21.31 20.05 -19.78
N ASN A 72 -20.32 20.79 -19.24
CA ASN A 72 -18.93 20.68 -19.70
C ASN A 72 -18.17 19.57 -18.95
N GLU A 73 -18.88 18.61 -18.35
CA GLU A 73 -18.31 17.56 -17.51
C GLU A 73 -17.90 16.35 -18.36
N GLU A 74 -16.74 15.76 -18.05
CA GLU A 74 -16.29 14.51 -18.65
C GLU A 74 -16.90 13.31 -17.91
N ALA A 75 -17.56 12.42 -18.65
CA ALA A 75 -18.08 11.16 -18.15
C ALA A 75 -17.20 9.98 -18.58
N THR A 76 -17.04 9.02 -17.67
CA THR A 76 -16.36 7.74 -17.94
C THR A 76 -17.41 6.66 -18.20
N ILE A 77 -17.27 5.94 -19.30
CA ILE A 77 -18.12 4.80 -19.66
C ILE A 77 -17.71 3.61 -18.81
N SER A 78 -18.62 3.16 -17.95
CA SER A 78 -18.40 2.04 -17.05
C SER A 78 -18.68 0.70 -17.73
N GLN A 79 -19.70 0.65 -18.59
CA GLN A 79 -20.11 -0.61 -19.23
C GLN A 79 -20.88 -0.37 -20.53
N VAL A 80 -20.65 -1.24 -21.51
CA VAL A 80 -21.44 -1.30 -22.76
C VAL A 80 -22.01 -2.71 -22.91
N THR A 81 -23.33 -2.85 -22.82
CA THR A 81 -24.01 -4.15 -22.84
C THR A 81 -24.96 -4.25 -24.02
N LYS A 82 -24.93 -5.36 -24.78
CA LYS A 82 -25.88 -5.58 -25.88
C LYS A 82 -27.30 -5.80 -25.34
N VAL A 83 -28.28 -5.12 -25.92
CA VAL A 83 -29.70 -5.31 -25.58
C VAL A 83 -30.18 -6.65 -26.16
N LYS A 84 -30.78 -7.49 -25.31
CA LYS A 84 -31.25 -8.83 -25.73
C LYS A 84 -32.43 -8.70 -26.71
N GLY A 85 -32.41 -9.51 -27.78
CA GLY A 85 -33.51 -9.59 -28.75
C GLY A 85 -33.54 -8.47 -29.79
N THR A 86 -32.48 -7.65 -29.91
CA THR A 86 -32.39 -6.57 -30.92
C THR A 86 -31.06 -6.61 -31.68
N ASP A 87 -31.11 -6.28 -32.97
CA ASP A 87 -29.90 -6.15 -33.80
C ASP A 87 -29.15 -4.85 -33.47
N ASN A 88 -27.87 -4.99 -33.14
CA ASN A 88 -26.88 -3.92 -32.96
C ASN A 88 -27.27 -2.75 -32.02
N LYS A 89 -28.16 -2.99 -31.05
CA LYS A 89 -28.50 -2.03 -29.99
C LYS A 89 -27.80 -2.37 -28.68
N TYR A 90 -27.33 -1.33 -27.99
CA TYR A 90 -26.54 -1.42 -26.76
C TYR A 90 -27.09 -0.48 -25.69
N THR A 91 -26.85 -0.80 -24.43
CA THR A 91 -26.98 0.11 -23.29
C THR A 91 -25.59 0.56 -22.89
N VAL A 92 -25.37 1.87 -22.86
CA VAL A 92 -24.10 2.49 -22.43
C VAL A 92 -24.33 3.08 -21.05
N ALA A 93 -23.70 2.52 -20.03
CA ALA A 93 -23.69 3.03 -18.67
C ALA A 93 -22.44 3.89 -18.45
N TYR A 94 -22.62 5.05 -17.81
CA TYR A 94 -21.55 6.01 -17.57
C TYR A 94 -21.68 6.66 -16.20
N SER A 95 -20.56 7.15 -15.69
CA SER A 95 -20.46 7.87 -14.43
C SER A 95 -19.69 9.17 -14.63
N TYR A 96 -20.14 10.22 -13.97
CA TYR A 96 -19.47 11.52 -13.96
C TYR A 96 -19.63 12.18 -12.61
N VAL A 97 -18.76 13.13 -12.31
CA VAL A 97 -18.88 14.00 -11.15
C VAL A 97 -19.41 15.33 -11.65
N THR A 98 -20.44 15.85 -10.98
CA THR A 98 -20.90 17.22 -11.22
C THR A 98 -20.74 18.00 -9.93
N THR A 99 -20.44 19.27 -10.08
CA THR A 99 -20.56 20.22 -8.97
C THR A 99 -22.02 20.64 -8.85
N GLU A 100 -22.57 20.50 -7.64
CA GLU A 100 -23.89 21.02 -7.31
C GLU A 100 -23.77 22.01 -6.14
N ASP A 101 -24.61 23.03 -6.18
CA ASP A 101 -24.76 23.95 -5.06
C ASP A 101 -25.29 23.20 -3.85
N ALA A 102 -24.53 23.25 -2.75
CA ALA A 102 -24.86 22.54 -1.54
C ALA A 102 -24.34 23.28 -0.33
N PHE A 103 -24.87 22.94 0.83
CA PHE A 103 -24.25 23.39 2.05
C PHE A 103 -23.22 22.39 2.53
N ASN A 104 -22.04 22.92 2.85
CA ASN A 104 -21.03 22.14 3.53
C ASN A 104 -21.38 22.09 5.02
N VAL A 105 -21.48 20.86 5.58
CA VAL A 105 -21.56 20.67 7.03
C VAL A 105 -20.23 21.17 7.60
N CYS A 106 -20.28 22.23 8.39
CA CYS A 106 -19.10 22.60 9.15
C CYS A 106 -18.87 21.55 10.27
N PRO A 107 -17.61 21.19 10.55
CA PRO A 107 -17.28 20.21 11.59
C PRO A 107 -17.94 20.57 12.93
N THR A 108 -18.09 19.58 13.83
CA THR A 108 -18.71 19.74 15.17
C THR A 108 -18.06 20.82 16.04
N THR A 109 -16.93 21.40 15.62
CA THR A 109 -16.26 22.55 16.23
C THR A 109 -16.92 23.90 15.89
N ASN A 110 -17.64 24.00 14.78
CA ASN A 110 -18.21 25.25 14.28
C ASN A 110 -19.64 25.43 14.80
N GLN A 111 -19.72 25.67 16.10
CA GLN A 111 -20.97 25.95 16.78
C GLN A 111 -20.98 27.38 17.33
N VAL A 112 -22.16 27.98 17.37
CA VAL A 112 -22.39 29.27 18.01
C VAL A 112 -23.31 29.09 19.21
N SER A 113 -23.11 29.93 20.23
CA SER A 113 -23.96 29.91 21.41
C SER A 113 -25.33 30.49 21.07
N VAL A 114 -26.39 29.83 21.52
CA VAL A 114 -27.79 30.24 21.31
C VAL A 114 -28.36 30.81 22.60
N ALA A 115 -29.03 31.96 22.51
CA ALA A 115 -29.70 32.58 23.64
C ALA A 115 -30.88 31.71 24.12
N SER A 116 -31.17 31.74 25.43
CA SER A 116 -32.21 30.88 26.03
C SER A 116 -33.65 31.34 25.74
N ASN A 117 -33.80 32.61 25.35
CA ASN A 117 -35.09 33.21 25.03
C ASN A 117 -35.11 33.64 23.56
N LYS A 118 -36.29 33.50 22.93
CA LYS A 118 -36.56 34.15 21.66
C LYS A 118 -36.77 35.64 21.89
N VAL A 119 -36.49 36.44 20.87
CA VAL A 119 -36.70 37.90 20.87
C VAL A 119 -37.65 38.30 19.76
N ASN A 120 -38.37 39.40 19.97
CA ASN A 120 -39.12 40.04 18.89
C ASN A 120 -38.12 40.67 17.92
N PHE A 121 -38.31 40.38 16.64
CA PHE A 121 -37.46 40.84 15.57
C PHE A 121 -38.32 41.45 14.46
N THR A 122 -37.92 42.62 13.98
CA THR A 122 -38.59 43.34 12.90
C THR A 122 -37.68 43.30 11.68
N ASP A 123 -38.13 42.61 10.62
CA ASP A 123 -37.44 42.51 9.34
C ASP A 123 -37.97 43.59 8.40
N ASP A 124 -37.11 44.53 8.04
CA ASP A 124 -37.38 45.66 7.15
C ASP A 124 -36.82 45.47 5.73
N ARG A 125 -36.23 44.29 5.43
CA ARG A 125 -35.67 43.97 4.11
C ARG A 125 -36.72 43.68 3.05
N TYR A 126 -37.98 43.53 3.44
CA TYR A 126 -39.12 43.33 2.52
C TYR A 126 -39.94 44.61 2.39
N THR A 127 -40.67 44.74 1.28
CA THR A 127 -41.56 45.89 1.00
C THR A 127 -42.66 46.09 2.05
N SER A 128 -42.93 45.08 2.86
CA SER A 128 -43.79 45.14 4.04
C SER A 128 -43.00 44.69 5.27
N THR A 129 -42.92 45.56 6.27
CA THR A 129 -42.25 45.29 7.55
C THR A 129 -42.90 44.11 8.26
N LYS A 130 -42.12 43.06 8.57
CA LYS A 130 -42.60 41.86 9.27
C LYS A 130 -42.04 41.81 10.69
N THR A 131 -42.88 41.55 11.69
CA THR A 131 -42.44 41.33 13.08
C THR A 131 -42.76 39.91 13.52
N TYR A 132 -41.76 39.18 14.01
CA TYR A 132 -41.88 37.80 14.48
C TYR A 132 -40.91 37.49 15.62
N GLN A 133 -41.13 36.37 16.33
CA GLN A 133 -40.18 35.88 17.32
C GLN A 133 -39.07 35.04 16.66
N THR A 134 -37.82 35.31 17.00
CA THR A 134 -36.65 34.61 16.44
C THR A 134 -35.61 34.27 17.50
N TYR A 135 -34.64 33.45 17.13
CA TYR A 135 -33.49 33.12 17.98
C TYR A 135 -32.40 34.17 17.88
N GLN A 136 -31.59 34.27 18.93
CA GLN A 136 -30.35 35.04 18.93
C GLN A 136 -29.16 34.12 19.12
N ILE A 137 -28.09 34.41 18.40
CA ILE A 137 -26.80 33.74 18.54
C ILE A 137 -25.74 34.74 19.00
N THR A 138 -24.71 34.23 19.65
CA THR A 138 -23.48 34.98 19.93
C THR A 138 -22.37 34.43 19.04
N THR A 139 -21.83 35.28 18.17
CA THR A 139 -20.72 34.92 17.28
C THR A 139 -19.43 34.69 18.06
N SER A 140 -18.42 34.11 17.42
CA SER A 140 -17.07 33.95 17.99
C SER A 140 -16.42 35.29 18.38
N SER A 141 -16.83 36.40 17.77
CA SER A 141 -16.40 37.76 18.11
C SER A 141 -17.15 38.37 19.30
N GLY A 142 -18.07 37.64 19.95
CA GLY A 142 -18.87 38.12 21.06
C GLY A 142 -20.07 39.01 20.66
N LYS A 143 -20.30 39.19 19.35
CA LYS A 143 -21.43 39.97 18.85
C LYS A 143 -22.72 39.14 18.94
N THR A 144 -23.77 39.72 19.49
CA THR A 144 -25.10 39.09 19.49
C THR A 144 -25.84 39.47 18.22
N VAL A 145 -26.35 38.47 17.49
CA VAL A 145 -27.04 38.64 16.22
C VAL A 145 -28.38 37.91 16.29
N SER A 146 -29.46 38.59 15.90
CA SER A 146 -30.78 37.98 15.74
C SER A 146 -30.83 37.25 14.40
N LEU A 147 -31.36 36.02 14.41
CA LEU A 147 -31.52 35.24 13.18
C LEU A 147 -32.77 35.68 12.43
N TYR A 148 -32.73 35.59 11.12
CA TYR A 148 -33.89 35.80 10.27
C TYR A 148 -34.52 34.45 9.94
N LYS A 149 -35.83 34.33 10.09
CA LYS A 149 -36.54 33.14 9.58
C LYS A 149 -36.51 33.24 8.06
N TYR A 150 -35.94 32.23 7.41
CA TYR A 150 -35.91 32.18 5.96
C TYR A 150 -37.28 31.73 5.43
N GLU A 151 -37.85 32.53 4.54
CA GLU A 151 -39.07 32.21 3.79
C GLU A 151 -38.70 32.11 2.31
N ASN A 152 -39.18 31.06 1.64
CA ASN A 152 -38.98 30.93 0.20
C ASN A 152 -39.83 32.00 -0.51
N ASP A 153 -39.18 33.08 -0.93
CA ASP A 153 -39.77 34.12 -1.76
C ASP A 153 -39.19 33.99 -3.17
N ALA A 154 -40.05 33.63 -4.14
CA ALA A 154 -39.69 33.44 -5.54
C ALA A 154 -39.05 34.69 -6.19
N THR A 155 -39.17 35.85 -5.55
CA THR A 155 -38.63 37.13 -5.99
C THR A 155 -37.23 37.44 -5.45
N ASN A 156 -36.75 36.75 -4.41
CA ASN A 156 -35.45 37.01 -3.77
C ASN A 156 -34.47 35.82 -3.93
N LYS A 157 -33.73 35.83 -5.04
CA LYS A 157 -32.79 34.75 -5.44
C LYS A 157 -31.43 34.79 -4.74
N ILE A 158 -31.19 35.72 -3.82
CA ILE A 158 -29.87 35.95 -3.18
C ILE A 158 -29.38 34.72 -2.38
N HIS A 159 -30.27 33.74 -2.14
CA HIS A 159 -29.97 32.48 -1.47
C HIS A 159 -30.59 31.27 -2.19
N GLU A 160 -30.73 31.29 -3.53
CA GLU A 160 -31.34 30.20 -4.31
C GLU A 160 -30.63 28.84 -4.09
N ASP A 161 -29.32 28.86 -3.82
CA ASP A 161 -28.48 27.71 -3.47
C ASP A 161 -28.97 27.01 -2.19
N ALA A 162 -29.54 27.77 -1.26
CA ALA A 162 -30.12 27.26 -0.02
C ALA A 162 -31.37 26.41 -0.23
N TYR A 163 -32.05 26.64 -1.35
CA TYR A 163 -33.33 26.02 -1.70
C TYR A 163 -33.14 24.73 -2.52
N LYS A 164 -32.15 24.71 -3.42
CA LYS A 164 -31.94 23.58 -4.34
C LYS A 164 -31.15 22.43 -3.72
N SER A 165 -30.37 22.67 -2.67
CA SER A 165 -29.70 21.59 -1.97
C SER A 165 -30.74 20.76 -1.20
N THR A 166 -31.11 19.61 -1.75
CA THR A 166 -32.06 18.66 -1.18
C THR A 166 -31.59 18.04 0.15
N ASP A 167 -30.35 18.30 0.59
CA ASP A 167 -29.68 17.52 1.64
C ASP A 167 -29.54 18.15 3.03
N ILE A 168 -29.69 19.47 3.23
CA ILE A 168 -29.70 19.99 4.62
C ILE A 168 -30.96 19.52 5.36
N CYS A 169 -32.08 19.39 4.65
CA CYS A 169 -33.37 19.06 5.23
C CYS A 169 -34.01 17.94 4.44
N ASN A 170 -33.72 16.68 4.75
CA ASN A 170 -34.56 15.53 4.35
C ASN A 170 -36.03 15.71 4.86
N GLY A 171 -36.79 16.65 4.29
CA GLY A 171 -38.15 17.01 4.67
C GLY A 171 -38.26 18.28 5.54
N SER A 172 -39.01 19.27 5.04
CA SER A 172 -39.94 20.15 5.78
C SER A 172 -39.51 20.93 7.03
N GLY A 173 -38.22 21.21 7.26
CA GLY A 173 -37.74 21.98 8.43
C GLY A 173 -37.71 23.50 8.23
N GLU A 174 -37.98 24.29 9.29
CA GLU A 174 -37.77 25.74 9.27
C GLU A 174 -36.27 26.08 9.29
N MET A 175 -35.84 27.00 8.43
CA MET A 175 -34.44 27.46 8.34
C MET A 175 -34.31 28.90 8.81
N TYR A 176 -33.17 29.19 9.44
CA TYR A 176 -32.81 30.51 9.93
C TYR A 176 -31.46 30.93 9.37
N ILE A 177 -31.30 32.22 9.07
CA ILE A 177 -30.08 32.78 8.48
C ILE A 177 -29.59 33.99 9.29
N ALA A 178 -28.28 34.21 9.34
CA ALA A 178 -27.68 35.44 9.85
C ALA A 178 -26.50 35.88 8.99
N ASN A 179 -26.37 37.20 8.77
CA ASN A 179 -25.15 37.79 8.28
C ASN A 179 -24.24 38.11 9.47
N VAL A 180 -23.10 37.39 9.57
CA VAL A 180 -22.08 37.63 10.60
C VAL A 180 -20.92 38.50 10.10
N GLY A 181 -20.92 38.83 8.81
CA GLY A 181 -19.96 39.72 8.16
C GLY A 181 -20.34 41.20 8.28
N THR A 182 -19.85 42.00 7.34
CA THR A 182 -20.21 43.42 7.18
C THR A 182 -21.21 43.59 6.02
N ASP A 183 -21.83 44.75 5.90
CA ASP A 183 -22.73 45.04 4.77
C ASP A 183 -21.99 45.06 3.43
N GLU A 184 -20.70 45.46 3.44
CA GLU A 184 -19.82 45.44 2.26
C GLU A 184 -19.29 44.04 1.91
N LYS A 185 -19.18 43.14 2.90
CA LYS A 185 -18.71 41.75 2.76
C LYS A 185 -19.56 40.82 3.61
N PRO A 186 -20.78 40.48 3.17
CA PRO A 186 -21.68 39.65 3.95
C PRO A 186 -21.14 38.22 4.05
N ILE A 187 -21.28 37.63 5.24
CA ILE A 187 -20.96 36.23 5.51
C ILE A 187 -22.21 35.60 6.08
N TYR A 188 -22.88 34.77 5.27
CA TYR A 188 -24.14 34.15 5.65
C TYR A 188 -23.93 32.80 6.32
N GLN A 189 -24.53 32.65 7.50
CA GLN A 189 -24.60 31.41 8.26
C GLN A 189 -26.05 30.94 8.33
N TYR A 190 -26.26 29.64 8.11
CA TYR A 190 -27.57 29.01 8.05
C TYR A 190 -27.73 28.03 9.21
N PHE A 191 -28.95 27.90 9.72
CA PHE A 191 -29.26 27.15 10.93
C PHE A 191 -30.57 26.38 10.78
N LYS A 192 -30.60 25.15 11.28
CA LYS A 192 -31.83 24.34 11.36
C LYS A 192 -32.66 24.75 12.57
N GLY A 193 -33.94 25.07 12.37
CA GLY A 193 -34.86 25.44 13.45
C GLY A 193 -34.95 24.37 14.55
N THR A 194 -34.92 23.08 14.18
CA THR A 194 -34.94 21.97 15.13
C THR A 194 -33.70 21.91 16.03
N GLU A 195 -32.53 22.30 15.53
CA GLU A 195 -31.28 22.32 16.29
C GLU A 195 -31.22 23.57 17.18
N LEU A 196 -31.70 24.71 16.66
CA LEU A 196 -31.83 25.94 17.43
C LEU A 196 -32.79 25.78 18.62
N GLU A 197 -33.92 25.08 18.45
CA GLU A 197 -34.81 24.78 19.57
C GLU A 197 -34.15 23.90 20.63
N LYS A 198 -33.42 22.86 20.22
CA LYS A 198 -32.69 21.99 21.15
C LYS A 198 -31.65 22.78 21.94
N ALA A 199 -30.85 23.61 21.26
CA ALA A 199 -29.85 24.46 21.89
C ALA A 199 -30.47 25.48 22.85
N ARG A 200 -31.60 26.10 22.45
CA ARG A 200 -32.33 27.05 23.30
C ARG A 200 -32.88 26.40 24.57
N ALA A 201 -33.46 25.20 24.43
CA ALA A 201 -34.09 24.47 25.53
C ALA A 201 -33.08 23.78 26.47
N ALA A 202 -31.81 23.70 26.09
CA ALA A 202 -30.77 23.07 26.89
C ALA A 202 -30.52 23.82 28.20
N THR A 203 -30.27 23.07 29.29
CA THR A 203 -30.00 23.64 30.62
C THR A 203 -28.50 23.88 30.85
N ALA A 204 -27.65 22.96 30.39
CA ALA A 204 -26.20 23.08 30.51
C ALA A 204 -25.63 24.07 29.48
N ALA A 205 -24.70 24.93 29.90
CA ALA A 205 -24.08 25.93 29.03
C ALA A 205 -23.27 25.30 27.88
N SER A 206 -22.76 24.07 28.06
CA SER A 206 -22.08 23.30 27.01
C SER A 206 -22.99 22.97 25.83
N ASP A 207 -24.28 22.80 26.11
CA ASP A 207 -25.28 22.24 25.17
C ASP A 207 -26.12 23.35 24.53
N LYS A 208 -25.96 24.61 24.97
CA LYS A 208 -26.57 25.80 24.39
C LYS A 208 -25.86 26.25 23.11
N LYS A 209 -25.51 25.29 22.25
CA LYS A 209 -24.73 25.51 21.04
C LYS A 209 -25.44 24.88 19.86
N CYS A 210 -25.44 25.57 18.73
CA CYS A 210 -26.00 25.09 17.48
C CYS A 210 -24.94 25.17 16.38
N SER A 211 -24.86 24.11 15.58
CA SER A 211 -24.04 24.10 14.37
C SER A 211 -24.63 25.05 13.34
N TYR A 212 -23.76 25.71 12.59
CA TYR A 212 -24.14 26.49 11.41
C TYR A 212 -23.62 25.86 10.14
N TYR A 213 -24.28 26.18 9.05
CA TYR A 213 -23.94 25.74 7.70
C TYR A 213 -23.59 26.96 6.85
N THR A 214 -22.76 26.76 5.83
CA THR A 214 -22.37 27.78 4.86
C THR A 214 -22.65 27.27 3.46
N ALA A 215 -23.16 28.13 2.59
CA ALA A 215 -23.32 27.80 1.18
C ALA A 215 -21.96 27.54 0.54
N GLY A 216 -21.90 26.55 -0.34
CA GLY A 216 -20.73 26.22 -1.11
C GLY A 216 -21.10 25.29 -2.25
N THR A 217 -20.11 24.61 -2.78
CA THR A 217 -20.30 23.55 -3.76
C THR A 217 -19.86 22.23 -3.16
N ARG A 218 -20.47 21.15 -3.65
CA ARG A 218 -20.00 19.79 -3.40
C ARG A 218 -19.91 19.02 -4.70
N GLU A 219 -19.01 18.05 -4.73
CA GLU A 219 -18.93 17.08 -5.80
C GLU A 219 -19.94 15.95 -5.54
N VAL A 220 -20.85 15.73 -6.48
CA VAL A 220 -21.83 14.65 -6.41
C VAL A 220 -21.52 13.64 -7.51
N PRO A 221 -21.16 12.39 -7.16
CA PRO A 221 -21.01 11.35 -8.15
C PRO A 221 -22.40 10.94 -8.69
N LYS A 222 -22.54 10.92 -10.00
CA LYS A 222 -23.75 10.45 -10.69
C LYS A 222 -23.44 9.24 -11.56
N SER A 223 -24.43 8.36 -11.71
CA SER A 223 -24.36 7.19 -12.58
C SER A 223 -25.65 7.07 -13.36
N GLU A 224 -25.53 7.05 -14.69
CA GLU A 224 -26.63 7.10 -15.62
C GLU A 224 -26.40 6.13 -16.79
N TYR A 225 -27.40 5.99 -17.65
CA TYR A 225 -27.32 5.12 -18.82
C TYR A 225 -28.12 5.66 -20.00
N TYR A 226 -27.62 5.42 -21.21
CA TYR A 226 -28.38 5.61 -22.45
C TYR A 226 -28.80 4.26 -23.04
N THR A 227 -30.07 4.17 -23.44
CA THR A 227 -30.64 2.98 -24.11
C THR A 227 -31.88 3.34 -24.95
N PRO A 228 -32.03 2.81 -26.17
CA PRO A 228 -31.06 2.03 -26.93
C PRO A 228 -30.03 2.93 -27.65
N CYS A 229 -28.77 2.47 -27.70
CA CYS A 229 -27.67 3.14 -28.41
C CYS A 229 -27.13 2.28 -29.55
N ILE A 230 -26.62 2.94 -30.60
CA ILE A 230 -25.76 2.32 -31.62
C ILE A 230 -24.32 2.70 -31.29
N VAL A 231 -23.41 1.73 -31.18
CA VAL A 231 -22.01 2.00 -30.83
C VAL A 231 -21.13 1.90 -32.07
N THR A 232 -20.16 2.80 -32.18
CA THR A 232 -19.17 2.83 -33.25
C THR A 232 -17.82 2.39 -32.69
N ARG A 233 -17.15 1.50 -33.41
CA ARG A 233 -15.85 0.95 -33.01
C ARG A 233 -14.82 1.09 -34.13
N ASP A 234 -13.55 1.14 -33.77
CA ASP A 234 -12.45 1.12 -34.73
C ASP A 234 -12.07 -0.29 -35.21
N LYS A 235 -11.05 -0.38 -36.07
CA LYS A 235 -10.54 -1.65 -36.62
C LYS A 235 -9.93 -2.58 -35.55
N GLN A 236 -9.62 -2.06 -34.37
CA GLN A 236 -9.11 -2.77 -33.21
C GLN A 236 -10.22 -3.06 -32.18
N ASN A 237 -11.50 -2.87 -32.55
CA ASN A 237 -12.68 -3.10 -31.73
C ASN A 237 -12.81 -2.17 -30.50
N ARG A 238 -12.05 -1.07 -30.45
CA ARG A 238 -12.14 -0.04 -29.41
C ARG A 238 -13.31 0.89 -29.69
N LEU A 239 -13.96 1.37 -28.63
CA LEU A 239 -15.11 2.27 -28.75
C LEU A 239 -14.64 3.67 -29.17
N THR A 240 -15.20 4.20 -30.25
CA THR A 240 -14.88 5.55 -30.78
C THR A 240 -16.05 6.52 -30.70
N GLY A 241 -17.26 6.01 -30.51
CA GLY A 241 -18.45 6.83 -30.32
C GLY A 241 -19.68 5.99 -30.06
N PHE A 242 -20.76 6.66 -29.68
CA PHE A 242 -22.09 6.05 -29.65
C PHE A 242 -23.16 7.08 -30.00
N THR A 243 -24.23 6.59 -30.62
CA THR A 243 -25.41 7.38 -31.00
C THR A 243 -26.58 6.94 -30.14
N TYR A 244 -27.22 7.89 -29.46
CA TYR A 244 -28.42 7.68 -28.68
C TYR A 244 -29.62 8.34 -29.36
N THR A 245 -30.71 7.57 -29.55
CA THR A 245 -31.97 8.10 -30.08
C THR A 245 -33.07 7.91 -29.03
N PRO A 246 -33.50 8.98 -28.33
CA PRO A 246 -34.58 8.90 -27.35
C PRO A 246 -35.93 8.61 -28.02
N THR A 247 -36.88 8.07 -27.27
CA THR A 247 -38.25 7.79 -27.76
C THR A 247 -39.01 9.07 -28.17
N THR A 248 -38.66 10.19 -27.56
CA THR A 248 -39.16 11.53 -27.89
C THR A 248 -37.99 12.50 -27.79
N GLY A 249 -37.45 12.94 -28.93
CA GLY A 249 -36.33 13.89 -29.00
C GLY A 249 -35.46 13.68 -30.23
N ASN A 250 -34.41 14.50 -30.34
CA ASN A 250 -33.42 14.40 -31.42
C ASN A 250 -32.38 13.33 -31.10
N THR A 251 -31.88 12.67 -32.15
CA THR A 251 -30.69 11.79 -32.06
C THR A 251 -29.47 12.59 -31.61
N GLN A 252 -28.69 12.01 -30.70
CA GLN A 252 -27.48 12.60 -30.15
C GLN A 252 -26.28 11.69 -30.46
N ASP A 253 -25.20 12.28 -30.95
CA ASP A 253 -23.95 11.60 -31.26
C ASP A 253 -22.87 12.00 -30.25
N PHE A 254 -22.22 11.00 -29.67
CA PHE A 254 -21.16 11.18 -28.68
C PHE A 254 -19.84 10.65 -29.23
N ALA A 255 -18.85 11.53 -29.28
CA ALA A 255 -17.47 11.14 -29.54
C ALA A 255 -16.86 10.57 -28.26
N VAL A 256 -16.26 9.39 -28.35
CA VAL A 256 -15.61 8.74 -27.21
C VAL A 256 -14.10 8.86 -27.38
N THR A 257 -13.45 9.42 -26.37
CA THR A 257 -12.00 9.48 -26.25
C THR A 257 -11.50 8.27 -25.47
N THR A 258 -10.47 7.62 -25.98
CA THR A 258 -9.78 6.55 -25.26
C THR A 258 -8.64 7.17 -24.44
N LYS A 259 -8.66 6.97 -23.12
CA LYS A 259 -7.61 7.39 -22.21
C LYS A 259 -6.94 6.17 -21.60
N THR A 260 -5.62 6.11 -21.65
CA THR A 260 -4.86 5.15 -20.86
C THR A 260 -4.54 5.80 -19.53
N VAL A 261 -5.00 5.22 -18.43
CA VAL A 261 -4.69 5.67 -17.08
C VAL A 261 -3.78 4.63 -16.44
N THR A 262 -2.65 5.09 -15.91
CA THR A 262 -1.71 4.27 -15.13
C THR A 262 -2.05 4.40 -13.66
N ASP A 263 -2.11 3.27 -12.96
CA ASP A 263 -2.18 3.22 -11.50
C ASP A 263 -0.75 3.38 -10.93
N ASP A 264 -0.33 4.63 -10.78
CA ASP A 264 1.02 4.98 -10.32
C ASP A 264 1.27 4.49 -8.87
N GLU A 265 0.25 4.44 -8.01
CA GLU A 265 0.38 3.96 -6.63
C GLU A 265 0.67 2.46 -6.60
N ALA A 266 -0.13 1.66 -7.32
CA ALA A 266 0.08 0.22 -7.40
C ALA A 266 1.44 -0.14 -8.05
N TYR A 267 1.86 0.60 -9.07
CA TYR A 267 3.17 0.43 -9.68
C TYR A 267 4.32 0.77 -8.71
N ASN A 268 4.21 1.89 -7.98
CA ASN A 268 5.24 2.29 -7.01
C ASN A 268 5.35 1.30 -5.84
N ASP A 269 4.23 0.77 -5.36
CA ASP A 269 4.21 -0.28 -4.33
C ASP A 269 4.92 -1.55 -4.81
N ALA A 270 4.58 -2.02 -6.02
CA ALA A 270 5.24 -3.18 -6.63
C ALA A 270 6.74 -2.94 -6.87
N MET A 271 7.14 -1.71 -7.21
CA MET A 271 8.55 -1.34 -7.38
C MET A 271 9.32 -1.33 -6.05
N ASN A 272 8.69 -0.88 -4.97
CA ASN A 272 9.27 -0.93 -3.63
C ASN A 272 9.51 -2.37 -3.18
N GLU A 273 8.53 -3.25 -3.39
CA GLU A 273 8.65 -4.68 -3.10
C GLU A 273 9.77 -5.33 -3.92
N TYR A 274 9.83 -5.06 -5.23
CA TYR A 274 10.93 -5.52 -6.08
C TYR A 274 12.31 -5.07 -5.57
N THR A 275 12.43 -3.80 -5.17
CA THR A 275 13.69 -3.23 -4.67
C THR A 275 14.13 -3.94 -3.39
N TYR A 276 13.19 -4.22 -2.49
CA TYR A 276 13.46 -4.96 -1.27
C TYR A 276 13.88 -6.41 -1.55
N GLN A 277 13.16 -7.12 -2.43
CA GLN A 277 13.52 -8.48 -2.83
C GLN A 277 14.90 -8.54 -3.50
N ASN A 278 15.24 -7.55 -4.34
CA ASN A 278 16.56 -7.47 -4.96
C ASN A 278 17.67 -7.25 -3.92
N TYR A 279 17.44 -6.41 -2.92
CA TYR A 279 18.38 -6.22 -1.81
C TYR A 279 18.62 -7.52 -1.03
N LEU A 280 17.56 -8.27 -0.69
CA LEU A 280 17.69 -9.56 -0.02
C LEU A 280 18.44 -10.58 -0.88
N TYR A 281 18.14 -10.64 -2.17
CA TYR A 281 18.83 -11.51 -3.12
C TYR A 281 20.33 -11.20 -3.17
N GLU A 282 20.71 -9.93 -3.32
CA GLU A 282 22.11 -9.50 -3.33
C GLU A 282 22.82 -9.83 -2.01
N GLN A 283 22.15 -9.63 -0.88
CA GLN A 283 22.68 -9.97 0.44
C GLN A 283 22.95 -11.47 0.59
N GLU A 284 21.98 -12.31 0.23
CA GLU A 284 22.11 -13.77 0.29
C GLU A 284 23.18 -14.30 -0.67
N MET A 285 23.25 -13.77 -1.89
CA MET A 285 24.28 -14.15 -2.85
C MET A 285 25.69 -13.78 -2.36
N ASN A 286 25.84 -12.59 -1.76
CA ASN A 286 27.10 -12.18 -1.13
C ASN A 286 27.47 -13.09 0.05
N ASN A 287 26.50 -13.50 0.86
CA ASN A 287 26.70 -14.42 1.97
C ASN A 287 27.16 -15.81 1.49
N ILE A 288 26.49 -16.37 0.48
CA ILE A 288 26.87 -17.64 -0.14
C ILE A 288 28.29 -17.57 -0.73
N ASN A 289 28.61 -16.50 -1.45
CA ASN A 289 29.95 -16.30 -2.01
C ASN A 289 31.02 -16.21 -0.92
N ALA A 290 30.76 -15.47 0.16
CA ALA A 290 31.66 -15.35 1.29
C ALA A 290 31.89 -16.70 1.99
N LYS A 291 30.82 -17.44 2.29
CA LYS A 291 30.90 -18.77 2.91
C LYS A 291 31.62 -19.77 2.02
N THR A 292 31.35 -19.74 0.71
CA THR A 292 32.03 -20.61 -0.26
C THR A 292 33.53 -20.34 -0.27
N SER A 293 33.94 -19.08 -0.26
CA SER A 293 35.36 -18.69 -0.17
C SER A 293 36.02 -19.19 1.12
N ILE A 294 35.34 -19.08 2.26
CA ILE A 294 35.83 -19.59 3.55
C ILE A 294 36.00 -21.12 3.51
N ILE A 295 35.00 -21.87 3.03
CA ILE A 295 35.06 -23.33 2.94
C ILE A 295 36.21 -23.76 2.01
N GLN A 296 36.39 -23.09 0.87
CA GLN A 296 37.51 -23.36 -0.04
C GLN A 296 38.88 -23.11 0.62
N ALA A 297 39.00 -22.04 1.41
CA ALA A 297 40.22 -21.77 2.17
C ALA A 297 40.48 -22.83 3.25
N GLN A 298 39.43 -23.26 3.97
CA GLN A 298 39.51 -24.30 4.99
C GLN A 298 39.88 -25.67 4.40
N ASP A 299 39.27 -26.07 3.28
CA ASP A 299 39.61 -27.33 2.61
C ASP A 299 41.08 -27.35 2.16
N LYS A 300 41.57 -26.22 1.62
CA LYS A 300 42.99 -26.05 1.26
C LYS A 300 43.93 -26.17 2.47
N GLU A 301 43.55 -25.60 3.62
CA GLU A 301 44.33 -25.71 4.85
C GLU A 301 44.38 -27.17 5.35
N LEU A 302 43.24 -27.86 5.33
CA LEU A 302 43.14 -29.26 5.72
C LEU A 302 43.94 -30.18 4.78
N GLU A 303 43.92 -29.91 3.48
CA GLU A 303 44.73 -30.64 2.50
C GLU A 303 46.23 -30.47 2.77
N LEU A 304 46.69 -29.27 3.12
CA LEU A 304 48.08 -29.02 3.49
C LEU A 304 48.48 -29.77 4.77
N LYS A 305 47.62 -29.77 5.79
CA LYS A 305 47.85 -30.53 7.03
C LYS A 305 47.90 -32.04 6.77
N LEU A 306 47.03 -32.55 5.89
CA LEU A 306 47.04 -33.97 5.51
C LEU A 306 48.36 -34.35 4.83
N LYS A 307 48.85 -33.53 3.89
CA LYS A 307 50.15 -33.75 3.22
C LYS A 307 51.33 -33.75 4.20
N GLN A 308 51.28 -32.90 5.22
CA GLN A 308 52.29 -32.88 6.28
C GLN A 308 52.26 -34.17 7.11
N LEU A 309 51.06 -34.62 7.52
CA LEU A 309 50.89 -35.88 8.24
C LEU A 309 51.34 -37.09 7.41
N ASP A 310 51.07 -37.13 6.11
CA ASP A 310 51.55 -38.20 5.22
C ASP A 310 53.10 -38.23 5.18
N THR A 311 53.73 -37.05 5.16
CA THR A 311 55.19 -36.93 5.21
C THR A 311 55.74 -37.45 6.55
N GLU A 312 55.10 -37.07 7.67
CA GLU A 312 55.48 -37.56 9.00
C GLU A 312 55.26 -39.07 9.15
N HIS A 313 54.16 -39.59 8.61
CA HIS A 313 53.83 -41.02 8.62
C HIS A 313 54.93 -41.83 7.94
N ASN A 314 55.32 -41.43 6.73
CA ASN A 314 56.40 -42.07 5.97
C ASN A 314 57.74 -42.03 6.72
N ALA A 315 58.06 -40.90 7.37
CA ALA A 315 59.28 -40.77 8.16
C ALA A 315 59.27 -41.70 9.39
N VAL A 316 58.17 -41.72 10.15
CA VAL A 316 58.01 -42.60 11.33
C VAL A 316 58.01 -44.08 10.91
N GLN A 317 57.39 -44.43 9.79
CA GLN A 317 57.39 -45.78 9.24
C GLN A 317 58.82 -46.24 8.90
N THR A 318 59.61 -45.38 8.25
CA THR A 318 61.02 -45.67 7.94
C THR A 318 61.86 -45.85 9.22
N GLU A 319 61.65 -45.00 10.24
CA GLU A 319 62.30 -45.17 11.55
C GLU A 319 61.90 -46.50 12.22
N MET A 320 60.63 -46.87 12.13
CA MET A 320 60.10 -48.10 12.73
C MET A 320 60.72 -49.35 12.10
N GLU A 321 60.86 -49.39 10.78
CA GLU A 321 61.51 -50.48 10.04
C GLU A 321 63.00 -50.62 10.41
N SER A 322 63.70 -49.49 10.56
CA SER A 322 65.09 -49.46 11.02
C SER A 322 65.24 -50.02 12.45
N VAL A 323 64.39 -49.57 13.38
CA VAL A 323 64.39 -50.06 14.78
C VAL A 323 64.00 -51.54 14.84
N GLN A 324 63.02 -51.97 14.05
CA GLN A 324 62.59 -53.37 13.98
C GLN A 324 63.72 -54.29 13.50
N SER A 325 64.49 -53.86 12.50
CA SER A 325 65.68 -54.56 12.03
C SER A 325 66.72 -54.74 13.14
N VAL A 326 66.98 -53.69 13.93
CA VAL A 326 67.91 -53.74 15.08
C VAL A 326 67.41 -54.67 16.18
N VAL A 327 66.11 -54.63 16.51
CA VAL A 327 65.49 -55.55 17.49
C VAL A 327 65.65 -57.00 17.03
N LYS A 328 65.36 -57.28 15.76
CA LYS A 328 65.48 -58.62 15.17
C LYS A 328 66.91 -59.14 15.26
N LYS A 329 67.90 -58.32 14.89
CA LYS A 329 69.32 -58.67 14.96
C LYS A 329 69.77 -58.97 16.40
N ASN A 330 69.40 -58.12 17.37
CA ASN A 330 69.73 -58.34 18.78
C ASN A 330 69.08 -59.62 19.35
N SER A 331 67.86 -59.94 18.91
CA SER A 331 67.19 -61.19 19.26
C SER A 331 67.94 -62.39 18.69
N GLU A 332 68.27 -62.38 17.39
CA GLU A 332 69.02 -63.45 16.74
C GLU A 332 70.40 -63.67 17.36
N ASP A 333 71.13 -62.59 17.66
CA ASP A 333 72.44 -62.65 18.31
C ASP A 333 72.33 -63.22 19.74
N SER A 334 71.28 -62.86 20.48
CA SER A 334 70.99 -63.46 21.79
C SER A 334 70.75 -64.96 21.67
N PHE A 335 69.90 -65.40 20.73
CA PHE A 335 69.62 -66.84 20.52
C PHE A 335 70.87 -67.63 20.10
N LYS A 336 71.74 -67.07 19.24
CA LYS A 336 73.00 -67.70 18.83
C LYS A 336 74.03 -67.81 19.96
N THR A 337 73.93 -66.97 20.97
CA THR A 337 74.86 -67.00 22.12
C THR A 337 74.48 -68.09 23.13
N PHE A 338 73.22 -68.58 23.09
CA PHE A 338 72.69 -69.59 24.00
C PHE A 338 72.42 -70.97 23.35
N ALA A 339 72.71 -71.13 22.05
CA ALA A 339 72.60 -72.37 21.29
C ALA A 339 73.99 -72.95 20.99
#